data_AF-A0A4T0FYF7-F1
#
_entry.id   AF-A0A4T0FYF7-F1
#
_cell.length_a   1.000
_cell.length_b   1.000
_cell.length_c   1.000
_cell.angle_alpha   90.00
_cell.angle_beta   90.00
_cell.angle_gamma   90.00
#
_symmetry.space_group_name_H-M   'P 1'
#
loop_
_entity.id
_entity.type
_entity.pdbx_description
1 polymer ?
#
loop_
_entity_poly.entity_id
_entity_poly.type
_entity_poly.pdbx_seq_one_letter_code
_entity_poly.pdbx_strand_id
1 'polypeptide(L)'
;MKDVVDYDRGRRTDAVDYAHKLQIWHGTIGMLKYTCYGSILVYLANMRFPWMQRQTLAGKAFVVSSFSIFGLVVSADSHLLSHERQQGSVENEVRRRALEDLSEKHGIVASEGQIRRWVMQKKAEAEKEKRERELHPTNQS
;
A
#
# COMPACT_ATOMS: atom_id res chain seq x y z
N MET A 1 -22.46 -6.28 18.21
CA MET A 1 -21.30 -7.18 18.01
C MET A 1 -21.20 -7.61 16.55
N LYS A 2 -22.32 -7.96 15.92
CA LYS A 2 -22.44 -8.24 14.48
C LYS A 2 -21.91 -7.10 13.59
N ASP A 3 -22.24 -5.85 13.94
CA ASP A 3 -21.81 -4.66 13.18
C ASP A 3 -20.29 -4.42 13.20
N VAL A 4 -19.63 -4.83 14.29
CA VAL A 4 -18.17 -4.73 14.42
C VAL A 4 -17.48 -5.78 13.53
N VAL A 5 -18.06 -6.98 13.43
CA VAL A 5 -17.56 -8.07 12.59
C VAL A 5 -17.72 -7.75 11.11
N ASP A 6 -18.87 -7.21 10.71
CA ASP A 6 -19.12 -6.81 9.32
C ASP A 6 -18.24 -5.62 8.89
N TYR A 7 -18.04 -4.63 9.77
CA TYR A 7 -17.09 -3.54 9.53
C TYR A 7 -15.64 -4.04 9.39
N ASP A 8 -15.23 -5.06 10.15
CA ASP A 8 -13.91 -5.67 10.03
C ASP A 8 -13.73 -6.46 8.74
N ARG A 9 -14.77 -7.17 8.31
CA ARG A 9 -14.76 -7.94 7.07
C ARG A 9 -14.69 -7.04 5.84
N GLY A 10 -15.53 -6.00 5.78
CA GLY A 10 -15.51 -5.03 4.67
C GLY A 10 -14.15 -4.34 4.54
N ARG A 11 -13.59 -3.83 5.65
CA ARG A 11 -12.28 -3.17 5.65
C ARG A 11 -11.14 -4.07 5.18
N ARG A 12 -11.18 -5.37 5.54
CA ARG A 12 -10.16 -6.34 5.11
C ARG A 12 -10.24 -6.59 3.62
N THR A 13 -11.43 -6.77 3.06
CA THR A 13 -11.60 -6.99 1.62
C THR A 13 -11.16 -5.77 0.82
N ASP A 14 -11.59 -4.57 1.23
CA ASP A 14 -11.23 -3.32 0.54
C ASP A 14 -9.71 -3.05 0.59
N ALA A 15 -9.06 -3.39 1.70
CA ALA A 15 -7.61 -3.27 1.84
C ALA A 15 -6.84 -4.22 0.91
N VAL A 16 -7.33 -5.45 0.73
CA VAL A 16 -6.73 -6.44 -0.17
C VAL A 16 -6.87 -6.01 -1.62
N ASP A 17 -8.07 -5.59 -2.03
CA ASP A 17 -8.32 -5.15 -3.41
C ASP A 17 -7.50 -3.90 -3.76
N TYR A 18 -7.36 -2.97 -2.82
CA TYR A 18 -6.52 -1.79 -2.98
C TYR A 18 -5.04 -2.15 -3.09
N ALA A 19 -4.53 -3.00 -2.19
CA ALA A 19 -3.14 -3.46 -2.21
C ALA A 19 -2.80 -4.19 -3.52
N HIS A 20 -3.72 -5.01 -4.03
CA HIS A 20 -3.53 -5.75 -5.28
C HIS A 20 -3.44 -4.82 -6.49
N LYS A 21 -4.34 -3.83 -6.59
CA LYS A 21 -4.29 -2.83 -7.68
C LYS A 21 -2.98 -2.02 -7.65
N LEU A 22 -2.54 -1.65 -6.45
CA LEU A 22 -1.31 -0.90 -6.25
C LEU A 22 -0.07 -1.74 -6.62
N GLN A 23 -0.05 -3.02 -6.23
CA GLN A 23 1.02 -3.95 -6.58
C GLN A 23 1.14 -4.15 -8.10
N ILE A 24 0.02 -4.28 -8.81
CA ILE A 24 0.02 -4.41 -10.27
C ILE A 24 0.58 -3.14 -10.92
N TRP A 25 0.13 -1.96 -10.48
CA TRP A 25 0.58 -0.70 -11.07
C TRP A 25 2.08 -0.46 -10.83
N HIS A 26 2.57 -0.67 -9.61
CA HIS A 26 3.99 -0.50 -9.31
C HIS A 26 4.87 -1.63 -9.90
N GLY A 27 4.34 -2.85 -9.98
CA GLY A 27 5.00 -3.98 -10.64
C GLY A 27 5.18 -3.75 -12.14
N THR A 28 4.16 -3.22 -12.83
CA THR A 28 4.27 -2.91 -14.27
C THR A 28 5.29 -1.81 -14.56
N ILE A 29 5.37 -0.77 -13.73
CA ILE A 29 6.40 0.28 -13.86
C ILE A 29 7.79 -0.32 -13.63
N GLY A 30 7.95 -1.17 -12.62
CA GLY A 30 9.19 -1.89 -12.34
C GLY A 30 9.63 -2.74 -13.53
N MET A 31 8.71 -3.54 -14.07
CA MET A 31 8.92 -4.36 -15.26
C MET A 31 9.45 -3.51 -16.42
N LEU A 32 8.81 -2.38 -16.72
CA LEU A 32 9.19 -1.52 -17.84
C LEU A 32 10.61 -0.96 -17.65
N LYS A 33 10.91 -0.44 -16.45
CA LYS A 33 12.24 0.12 -16.13
C LYS A 33 13.36 -0.91 -16.29
N TYR A 34 13.17 -2.10 -15.72
CA TYR A 34 14.18 -3.15 -15.79
C TYR A 34 14.27 -3.79 -17.19
N THR A 35 13.19 -3.79 -17.96
CA THR A 35 13.23 -4.17 -19.39
C THR A 35 14.14 -3.22 -20.15
N CYS A 36 14.03 -1.90 -19.92
CA CYS A 36 14.92 -0.92 -20.53
C CYS A 36 16.37 -1.14 -20.10
N TYR A 37 16.64 -1.33 -18.81
CA TYR A 37 18.00 -1.62 -18.33
C TYR A 37 18.58 -2.91 -18.91
N GLY A 38 17.81 -4.00 -18.94
CA GLY A 38 18.22 -5.26 -19.52
C GLY A 38 18.50 -5.14 -21.03
N SER A 39 17.66 -4.41 -21.75
CA SER A 39 17.84 -4.17 -23.20
C SER A 39 19.11 -3.37 -23.49
N ILE A 40 19.36 -2.30 -22.71
CA ILE A 40 20.58 -1.50 -22.83
C ILE A 40 21.81 -2.36 -22.51
N LEU A 41 21.75 -3.18 -21.46
CA LEU A 41 22.87 -4.04 -21.06
C LEU A 41 23.18 -5.09 -22.12
N VAL A 42 22.15 -5.74 -22.67
CA VAL A 42 22.31 -6.70 -23.77
C VAL A 42 22.86 -6.02 -25.04
N TYR A 43 22.41 -4.81 -25.35
CA TYR A 43 22.93 -4.01 -26.47
C TYR A 43 24.42 -3.69 -26.30
N LEU A 44 24.82 -3.18 -25.13
CA LEU A 44 26.22 -2.88 -24.83
C LEU A 44 27.10 -4.14 -24.83
N ALA A 45 26.61 -5.24 -24.25
CA ALA A 45 27.30 -6.52 -24.26
C ALA A 45 27.50 -7.05 -25.70
N ASN A 46 26.50 -6.85 -26.56
CA ASN A 46 26.60 -7.20 -27.98
C ASN A 46 27.63 -6.35 -28.73
N MET A 47 27.84 -5.07 -28.37
CA MET A 47 28.89 -4.26 -28.99
C MET A 47 30.29 -4.63 -28.48
N ARG A 48 30.43 -4.94 -27.19
CA ARG A 48 31.73 -5.12 -26.55
C ARG A 48 32.34 -6.52 -26.71
N PHE A 49 31.50 -7.56 -26.74
CA PHE A 49 31.96 -8.94 -26.67
C PHE A 49 31.61 -9.72 -27.94
N PRO A 50 32.62 -10.20 -28.71
CA PRO A 50 32.39 -10.95 -29.95
C PRO A 50 31.71 -12.31 -29.71
N TRP A 51 31.81 -12.88 -28.51
CA TRP A 51 31.04 -14.08 -28.13
C TRP A 51 29.53 -13.79 -28.05
N MET A 52 29.11 -12.64 -27.52
CA MET A 52 27.69 -12.26 -27.42
C MET A 52 27.08 -11.92 -28.79
N GLN A 53 27.91 -11.47 -29.73
CA GLN A 53 27.51 -11.26 -31.13
C GLN A 53 27.13 -12.56 -31.83
N ARG A 54 27.80 -13.66 -31.49
CA ARG A 54 27.54 -15.00 -32.03
C ARG A 54 26.35 -15.72 -31.39
N GLN A 55 25.81 -15.20 -30.29
CA GLN A 55 24.65 -15.77 -29.61
C GLN A 55 23.33 -15.50 -30.35
N THR A 56 22.39 -16.45 -30.26
CA THR A 56 21.08 -16.36 -30.92
C THR A 56 20.24 -15.20 -30.37
N LEU A 57 19.34 -14.67 -31.21
CA LEU A 57 18.40 -13.63 -30.82
C LEU A 57 17.52 -14.07 -29.63
N ALA A 58 17.17 -15.36 -29.60
CA ALA A 58 16.39 -15.97 -28.53
C ALA A 58 17.11 -15.87 -27.17
N GLY A 59 18.43 -16.13 -27.11
CA GLY A 59 19.20 -15.99 -25.87
C GLY A 59 19.21 -14.55 -25.35
N LYS A 60 19.32 -13.57 -26.24
CA LYS A 60 19.26 -12.14 -25.89
C LYS A 60 17.89 -11.75 -25.35
N ALA A 61 16.81 -12.22 -25.99
CA ALA A 61 15.45 -11.99 -25.53
C ALA A 61 15.18 -12.63 -24.16
N PHE A 62 15.73 -13.83 -23.90
CA PHE A 62 15.62 -14.51 -22.62
C PHE A 62 16.30 -13.73 -21.47
N VAL A 63 17.46 -13.13 -21.73
CA VAL A 63 18.12 -12.27 -20.74
C VAL A 63 17.27 -11.05 -20.44
N VAL A 64 16.74 -10.37 -21.47
CA VAL A 64 15.88 -9.19 -21.27
C VAL A 64 14.62 -9.57 -20.49
N SER A 65 13.95 -10.67 -20.81
CA SER A 65 12.75 -11.10 -20.08
C SER A 65 13.04 -11.46 -18.63
N SER A 66 14.22 -12.03 -18.34
CA SER A 66 14.67 -12.28 -16.97
C SER A 66 14.80 -10.98 -16.16
N PHE A 67 15.37 -9.93 -16.75
CA PHE A 67 15.40 -8.60 -16.14
C PHE A 67 14.00 -8.02 -15.95
N SER A 68 13.10 -8.16 -16.93
CA SER A 68 11.72 -7.70 -16.85
C SER A 68 10.97 -8.34 -15.67
N ILE A 69 11.05 -9.67 -15.55
CA ILE A 69 10.40 -10.43 -14.46
C ILE A 69 10.99 -10.03 -13.11
N PHE A 70 12.33 -9.92 -13.02
CA PHE A 70 12.99 -9.47 -11.81
C PHE A 70 12.52 -8.08 -11.36
N GLY A 71 12.45 -7.12 -12.29
CA GLY A 71 11.97 -5.78 -12.01
C GLY A 71 10.50 -5.72 -11.58
N LEU A 72 9.66 -6.60 -12.13
CA LEU A 72 8.27 -6.72 -11.74
C LEU A 72 8.16 -7.14 -10.27
N VAL A 73 8.85 -8.22 -9.89
CA VAL A 73 8.77 -8.80 -8.54
C VAL A 73 9.36 -7.84 -7.50
N VAL A 74 10.58 -7.33 -7.72
CA VAL A 74 11.24 -6.45 -6.75
C VAL A 74 10.46 -5.15 -6.53
N SER A 75 9.91 -4.57 -7.60
CA SER A 75 9.11 -3.34 -7.49
C SER A 75 7.81 -3.59 -6.73
N ALA A 76 7.12 -4.70 -7.03
CA ALA A 76 5.92 -5.12 -6.32
C ALA A 76 6.17 -5.34 -4.82
N ASP A 77 7.21 -6.10 -4.46
CA ASP A 77 7.54 -6.43 -3.07
C ASP A 77 7.98 -5.20 -2.28
N SER A 78 8.80 -4.32 -2.88
CA SER A 78 9.24 -3.09 -2.23
C SER A 78 8.07 -2.18 -1.87
N HIS A 79 7.03 -2.16 -2.71
CA HIS A 79 5.87 -1.32 -2.50
C HIS A 79 4.93 -1.89 -1.43
N LEU A 80 4.69 -3.21 -1.43
CA LEU A 80 3.97 -3.89 -0.34
C LEU A 80 4.62 -3.61 1.02
N LEU A 81 5.94 -3.77 1.11
CA LEU A 81 6.68 -3.51 2.34
C LEU A 81 6.56 -2.04 2.79
N SER A 82 6.60 -1.10 1.85
CA SER A 82 6.44 0.33 2.16
C SER A 82 5.04 0.66 2.68
N HIS A 83 4.01 0.04 2.09
CA HIS A 83 2.62 0.23 2.48
C HIS A 83 2.34 -0.39 3.84
N GLU A 84 2.86 -1.59 4.13
CA GLU A 84 2.75 -2.23 5.45
C GLU A 84 3.44 -1.40 6.54
N ARG A 85 4.64 -0.86 6.26
CA ARG A 85 5.33 0.04 7.19
C ARG A 85 4.52 1.30 7.48
N GLN A 86 3.91 1.88 6.44
CA GLN A 86 3.08 3.07 6.60
C GLN A 86 1.80 2.74 7.39
N GLN A 87 1.11 1.65 7.07
CA GLN A 87 -0.06 1.19 7.81
C GLN A 87 0.26 0.93 9.29
N GLY A 88 1.37 0.24 9.59
CA GLY A 88 1.80 -0.02 10.95
C GLY A 88 2.07 1.25 11.75
N SER A 89 2.65 2.29 11.13
CA SER A 89 2.87 3.58 11.80
C SER A 89 1.56 4.30 12.14
N VAL A 90 0.57 4.27 11.23
CA VAL A 90 -0.73 4.89 11.42
C VAL A 90 -1.54 4.13 12.48
N GLU A 91 -1.53 2.79 12.45
CA GLU A 91 -2.23 1.97 13.43
C GLU A 91 -1.65 2.18 14.84
N ASN A 92 -0.31 2.24 14.97
CA ASN A 92 0.32 2.53 16.26
C ASN A 92 -0.04 3.91 16.79
N GLU A 93 -0.11 4.92 15.94
CA GLU A 93 -0.52 6.28 16.35
C GLU A 93 -1.99 6.32 16.77
N VAL A 94 -2.88 5.62 16.06
CA VAL A 94 -4.30 5.48 16.44
C VAL A 94 -4.42 4.73 17.77
N ARG A 95 -3.66 3.64 17.96
CA ARG A 95 -3.63 2.88 19.21
C ARG A 95 -3.15 3.76 20.37
N ARG A 96 -2.10 4.56 20.16
CA ARG A 96 -1.57 5.52 21.13
C ARG A 96 -2.62 6.55 21.54
N ARG A 97 -3.28 7.18 20.58
CA ARG A 97 -4.36 8.15 20.84
C ARG A 97 -5.55 7.53 21.56
N ALA A 98 -5.93 6.32 21.18
CA ALA A 98 -7.01 5.60 21.84
C ALA A 98 -6.65 5.24 23.29
N LEU A 99 -5.40 4.84 23.54
CA LEU A 99 -4.89 4.58 24.89
C LEU A 99 -4.91 5.84 25.76
N GLU A 100 -4.42 6.96 25.25
CA GLU A 100 -4.43 8.26 25.95
C GLU A 100 -5.85 8.67 26.31
N ASP A 101 -6.76 8.69 25.33
CA ASP A 101 -8.14 9.16 25.50
C ASP A 101 -8.97 8.22 26.41
N LEU A 102 -8.77 6.89 26.31
CA LEU A 102 -9.46 5.91 27.15
C LEU A 102 -8.91 5.87 28.58
N SER A 103 -7.60 6.03 28.75
CA SER A 103 -6.96 6.08 30.06
C SER A 103 -7.34 7.36 30.81
N GLU A 104 -7.29 8.51 30.13
CA GLU A 104 -7.59 9.82 30.71
C GLU A 104 -9.08 9.98 31.05
N LYS A 105 -9.99 9.57 30.15
CA LYS A 105 -11.42 9.82 30.34
C LYS A 105 -12.16 8.73 31.10
N HIS A 106 -11.70 7.48 31.00
CA HIS A 106 -12.44 6.35 31.55
C HIS A 106 -11.66 5.53 32.58
N GLY A 107 -10.33 5.71 32.70
CA GLY A 107 -9.50 4.92 33.62
C GLY A 107 -9.47 3.43 33.28
N ILE A 108 -9.81 3.05 32.04
CA ILE A 108 -9.94 1.67 31.59
C ILE A 108 -8.66 1.24 30.84
N VAL A 109 -8.18 0.02 31.12
CA VAL A 109 -7.12 -0.61 30.31
C VAL A 109 -7.67 -0.88 28.91
N ALA A 110 -7.12 -0.19 27.91
CA ALA A 110 -7.59 -0.27 26.54
C ALA A 110 -7.36 -1.67 25.96
N SER A 111 -8.42 -2.46 25.86
CA SER A 111 -8.42 -3.71 25.09
C SER A 111 -8.70 -3.44 23.62
N GLU A 112 -8.28 -4.35 22.75
CA GLU A 112 -8.53 -4.30 21.29
C GLU A 112 -10.00 -4.00 20.95
N GLY A 113 -10.94 -4.57 21.73
CA GLY A 113 -12.37 -4.33 21.55
C GLY A 113 -12.81 -2.92 21.91
N GLN A 114 -12.17 -2.26 22.87
CA GLN A 114 -12.47 -0.89 23.29
C GLN A 114 -11.90 0.13 22.31
N ILE A 115 -10.66 -0.08 21.86
CA ILE A 115 -10.01 0.76 20.84
C ILE A 115 -10.86 0.80 19.56
N ARG A 116 -11.39 -0.36 19.13
CA ARG A 116 -12.28 -0.44 17.97
C ARG A 116 -13.58 0.36 18.14
N ARG A 117 -14.19 0.31 19.33
CA ARG A 117 -15.40 1.09 19.61
C ARG A 117 -15.10 2.58 19.61
N TRP A 118 -13.98 2.98 20.19
CA TRP A 118 -13.50 4.37 20.18
C TRP A 118 -13.28 4.87 18.75
N VAL A 119 -12.63 4.09 17.88
CA VAL A 119 -12.45 4.45 16.46
C VAL A 119 -13.80 4.61 15.74
N MET A 120 -14.76 3.72 15.97
CA MET A 120 -16.10 3.79 15.37
C MET A 120 -16.87 5.03 15.85
N GLN A 121 -16.80 5.34 17.14
CA GLN A 121 -17.44 6.53 17.72
C GLN A 121 -16.82 7.81 17.14
N LYS A 122 -15.49 7.91 17.09
CA LYS A 122 -14.80 9.07 16.51
C LYS A 122 -15.12 9.28 15.04
N LYS A 123 -15.25 8.20 14.26
CA LYS A 123 -15.70 8.30 12.85
C LYS A 123 -17.13 8.81 12.75
N ALA A 124 -18.05 8.30 13.57
CA ALA A 124 -19.45 8.74 13.56
C ALA A 124 -19.60 10.20 14.02
N GLU A 125 -18.81 10.66 14.99
CA GLU A 125 -18.73 12.06 15.42
C GLU A 125 -18.25 12.96 14.27
N ALA A 126 -17.17 12.58 13.59
CA ALA A 126 -16.63 13.36 12.47
C ALA A 126 -17.59 13.43 11.26
N GLU A 127 -18.34 12.37 10.99
CA GLU A 127 -19.34 12.33 9.91
C GLU A 127 -20.56 13.21 10.22
N LYS A 128 -21.01 13.22 11.48
CA LYS A 128 -22.03 14.16 11.95
C LYS A 128 -21.56 15.60 11.83
N GLU A 129 -20.33 15.89 12.27
CA GLU A 129 -19.76 17.24 12.19
C GLU A 129 -19.60 17.70 10.73
N LYS A 130 -19.18 16.80 9.83
CA LYS A 130 -19.13 17.11 8.38
C LYS A 130 -20.51 17.42 7.82
N ARG A 131 -21.51 16.57 8.12
CA ARG A 131 -22.89 16.79 7.68
C ARG A 131 -23.46 18.09 8.24
N GLU A 132 -23.18 18.42 9.49
CA GLU A 132 -23.59 19.68 10.12
C GLU A 132 -22.91 20.91 9.48
N ARG A 133 -21.62 20.82 9.14
CA ARG A 133 -20.91 21.87 8.38
C ARG A 133 -21.45 22.03 6.96
N GLU A 134 -21.86 20.95 6.31
CA GLU A 134 -22.46 20.96 4.97
C GLU A 134 -23.89 21.53 4.98
N LEU A 135 -24.67 21.31 6.06
CA LEU A 135 -26.00 21.88 6.24
C LEU A 135 -25.97 23.38 6.65
N HIS A 136 -24.88 23.87 7.24
CA HIS A 136 -24.70 25.27 7.62
C HIS A 136 -23.47 25.90 6.92
N PRO A 137 -23.50 26.11 5.59
CA PRO A 137 -22.33 26.56 4.82
C PRO A 137 -21.93 28.03 5.04
N THR A 138 -22.63 28.83 5.84
CA THR A 138 -22.28 30.26 6.01
C THR A 138 -22.83 30.87 7.31
N ASN A 139 -21.94 31.05 8.28
CA ASN A 139 -21.90 32.28 9.07
C ASN A 139 -20.44 32.56 9.48
N GLN A 140 -19.61 32.80 8.47
CA GLN A 140 -18.34 33.52 8.62
C GLN A 140 -18.29 34.56 7.52
N SER A 141 -18.85 35.74 7.81
CA SER A 141 -18.36 37.03 7.30
C SER A 141 -17.68 37.73 8.46
#